data_AF-A0A522M0K4-F1
#
_entry.id   AF-A0A522M0K4-F1
#
_cell.length_a   1.000
_cell.length_b   1.000
_cell.length_c   1.000
_cell.angle_alpha   90.00
_cell.angle_beta   90.00
_cell.angle_gamma   90.00
#
_symmetry.space_group_name_H-M   'P 1'
#
loop_
_entity.id
_entity.type
_entity.pdbx_description
1 polymer ?
#
loop_
_entity_poly.entity_id
_entity_poly.type
_entity_poly.pdbx_seq_one_letter_code
_entity_poly.pdbx_strand_id
1 'polypeptide(L)'
;MKRNMKQFVVGGLAALLALGGLAAAHATEPKKPARVPVPAISVNKDKAEKCVEPTDVMRRDHMKFIQHQRDETMHKGIRTSKHSLKNCVECHADPKTGSVLGKDGFCATCHQYAAVTIDCFSCHTDKTEKRVSANEPASLERLVRLSAPAAGAKP
;
A
#
# COMPACT_ATOMS: atom_id res chain seq x y z
N MET A 1 -61.62 20.35 8.54
CA MET A 1 -61.73 21.63 7.80
C MET A 1 -60.33 22.23 7.66
N LYS A 2 -59.75 22.18 6.45
CA LYS A 2 -58.45 22.75 6.05
C LYS A 2 -58.69 24.07 5.32
N ARG A 3 -58.11 25.19 5.79
CA ARG A 3 -57.86 26.45 5.03
C ARG A 3 -56.63 27.14 5.64
N ASN A 4 -55.42 26.95 5.08
CA ASN A 4 -54.72 27.77 4.07
C ASN A 4 -54.05 29.04 4.66
N MET A 5 -52.79 29.07 5.10
CA MET A 5 -51.48 28.80 4.44
C MET A 5 -51.02 29.80 3.34
N LYS A 6 -51.64 30.99 3.16
CA LYS A 6 -51.19 31.90 2.07
C LYS A 6 -51.03 33.39 2.39
N GLN A 7 -51.00 33.82 3.65
CA GLN A 7 -51.16 35.25 3.98
C GLN A 7 -49.95 35.93 4.64
N PHE A 8 -48.78 35.28 4.75
CA PHE A 8 -47.59 35.90 5.39
C PHE A 8 -46.36 36.04 4.46
N VAL A 9 -46.56 36.00 3.14
CA VAL A 9 -45.47 36.07 2.14
C VAL A 9 -45.09 37.51 1.75
N VAL A 10 -45.68 38.56 2.33
CA VAL A 10 -45.36 39.93 1.90
C VAL A 10 -45.09 40.83 3.11
N GLY A 11 -43.81 41.11 3.37
CA GLY A 11 -43.40 42.19 4.29
C GLY A 11 -42.30 41.79 5.26
N GLY A 12 -41.07 41.64 4.76
CA GLY A 12 -39.91 41.43 5.64
C GLY A 12 -38.62 41.09 4.91
N LEU A 13 -38.39 41.66 3.73
CA LEU A 13 -37.19 41.46 2.92
C LEU A 13 -36.48 42.80 2.75
N ALA A 14 -35.89 43.30 3.85
CA ALA A 14 -34.84 44.30 3.84
C ALA A 14 -34.27 44.42 5.26
N ALA A 15 -32.95 44.31 5.39
CA ALA A 15 -32.16 44.45 6.62
C ALA A 15 -32.05 43.20 7.52
N LEU A 16 -31.21 42.24 7.10
CA LEU A 16 -30.23 41.52 7.96
C LEU A 16 -29.29 40.67 7.09
N LEU A 17 -28.81 41.24 5.98
CA LEU A 17 -27.82 40.66 5.06
C LEU A 17 -26.52 41.50 5.10
N ALA A 18 -25.94 41.67 6.29
CA ALA A 18 -24.72 42.48 6.45
C ALA A 18 -23.80 42.05 7.61
N LEU A 19 -23.70 40.75 7.89
CA LEU A 19 -22.49 40.18 8.53
C LEU A 19 -21.98 39.04 7.66
N GLY A 20 -21.55 39.41 6.45
CA GLY A 20 -20.88 38.53 5.51
C GLY A 20 -19.44 38.27 5.92
N GLY A 21 -19.11 36.99 6.03
CA GLY A 21 -17.91 36.41 5.44
C GLY A 21 -16.56 36.96 5.89
N LEU A 22 -16.02 36.41 6.99
CA LEU A 22 -14.58 36.20 7.10
C LEU A 22 -14.29 34.70 7.11
N ALA A 23 -14.59 34.04 5.98
CA ALA A 23 -14.03 32.74 5.69
C ALA A 23 -12.55 32.97 5.35
N ALA A 24 -11.66 32.54 6.25
CA ALA A 24 -10.23 32.50 5.98
C ALA A 24 -10.02 31.65 4.72
N ALA A 25 -9.71 32.33 3.62
CA ALA A 25 -9.15 31.70 2.44
C ALA A 25 -7.79 31.15 2.84
N HIS A 26 -7.76 29.89 3.27
CA HIS A 26 -6.55 29.09 3.24
C HIS A 26 -6.21 28.93 1.77
N ALA A 27 -5.49 29.90 1.22
CA ALA A 27 -4.87 29.79 -0.09
C ALA A 27 -4.01 28.53 -0.05
N THR A 28 -4.44 27.52 -0.79
CA THR A 28 -3.63 26.33 -1.04
C THR A 28 -2.45 26.78 -1.88
N GLU A 29 -1.35 27.12 -1.21
CA GLU A 29 -0.11 27.45 -1.89
C GLU A 29 0.27 26.31 -2.86
N PRO A 30 0.65 26.62 -4.11
CA PRO A 30 1.03 25.61 -5.07
C PRO A 30 2.26 24.87 -4.54
N LYS A 31 2.06 23.59 -4.22
CA LYS A 31 3.09 22.69 -3.70
C LYS A 31 4.21 22.58 -4.73
N LYS A 32 5.36 23.22 -4.45
CA LYS A 32 6.56 23.12 -5.29
C LYS A 32 6.86 21.64 -5.56
N PRO A 33 7.22 21.25 -6.79
CA PRO A 33 7.52 19.87 -7.10
C PRO A 33 8.66 19.38 -6.21
N ALA A 34 8.45 18.23 -5.57
CA ALA A 34 9.47 17.61 -4.74
C ALA A 34 10.68 17.25 -5.61
N ARG A 35 11.90 17.43 -5.09
CA ARG A 35 13.15 17.08 -5.79
C ARG A 35 13.24 15.59 -6.12
N VAL A 36 12.50 14.74 -5.41
CA VAL A 36 12.45 13.29 -5.64
C VAL A 36 11.04 12.92 -6.13
N PRO A 37 10.91 12.26 -7.29
CA PRO A 37 9.63 11.77 -7.80
C PRO A 37 9.00 10.78 -6.82
N VAL A 38 7.79 11.08 -6.35
CA VAL A 38 7.04 10.19 -5.47
C VAL A 38 6.32 9.15 -6.33
N PRO A 39 6.36 7.85 -5.97
CA PRO A 39 5.66 6.83 -6.74
C PRO A 39 4.15 7.08 -6.75
N ALA A 40 3.54 6.89 -7.93
CA ALA A 40 2.10 6.85 -8.04
C ALA A 40 1.59 5.52 -7.46
N ILE A 41 0.65 5.60 -6.52
CA ILE A 41 0.12 4.43 -5.82
C ILE A 41 -1.31 4.19 -6.31
N SER A 42 -1.56 2.98 -6.80
CA SER A 42 -2.90 2.50 -7.08
C SER A 42 -3.59 2.08 -5.78
N VAL A 43 -4.86 2.45 -5.64
CA VAL A 43 -5.73 2.04 -4.55
C VAL A 43 -7.03 1.57 -5.17
N ASN A 44 -7.51 0.42 -4.72
CA ASN A 44 -8.83 -0.09 -5.07
C ASN A 44 -9.90 0.72 -4.33
N LYS A 45 -10.39 1.79 -4.98
CA LYS A 45 -11.40 2.69 -4.40
C LYS A 45 -12.76 2.04 -4.17
N ASP A 46 -13.02 0.89 -4.79
CA ASP A 46 -14.27 0.16 -4.62
C ASP A 46 -14.33 -0.59 -3.27
N LYS A 47 -13.19 -0.70 -2.57
CA LYS A 47 -13.05 -1.42 -1.31
C LYS A 47 -13.09 -0.52 -0.07
N ALA A 48 -12.88 0.78 -0.22
CA ALA A 48 -12.93 1.72 0.89
C ALA A 48 -13.25 3.16 0.45
N GLU A 49 -14.10 3.82 1.23
CA GLU A 49 -14.47 5.23 1.03
C GLU A 49 -13.42 6.20 1.58
N LYS A 50 -12.62 5.76 2.57
CA LYS A 50 -11.67 6.61 3.31
C LYS A 50 -10.34 5.89 3.50
N CYS A 51 -9.25 6.66 3.47
CA CYS A 51 -7.93 6.18 3.86
C CYS A 51 -7.89 5.92 5.37
N VAL A 52 -7.05 4.97 5.81
CA VAL A 52 -6.88 4.65 7.23
C VAL A 52 -6.30 5.83 8.02
N GLU A 53 -5.47 6.65 7.38
CA GLU A 53 -4.88 7.88 7.91
C GLU A 53 -4.61 8.87 6.75
N PRO A 54 -4.33 10.15 7.03
CA PRO A 54 -3.86 11.10 6.03
C PRO A 54 -2.58 10.62 5.32
N THR A 55 -2.44 10.94 4.03
CA THR A 55 -1.31 10.45 3.21
C THR A 55 0.05 10.87 3.75
N ASP A 56 0.19 12.07 4.30
CA ASP A 56 1.43 12.56 4.89
C ASP A 56 1.79 11.80 6.19
N VAL A 57 0.79 11.44 6.99
CA VAL A 57 0.94 10.59 8.17
C VAL A 57 1.39 9.19 7.75
N MET A 58 0.73 8.56 6.78
CA MET A 58 1.12 7.24 6.30
C MET A 58 2.57 7.22 5.78
N ARG A 59 2.98 8.22 5.01
CA ARG A 59 4.36 8.27 4.49
C ARG A 59 5.41 8.36 5.59
N ARG A 60 5.14 9.06 6.69
CA ARG A 60 6.06 9.20 7.83
C ARG A 60 6.01 8.02 8.79
N ASP A 61 4.82 7.51 9.07
CA ASP A 61 4.55 6.66 10.23
C ASP A 61 4.04 5.25 9.87
N HIS A 62 3.85 4.89 8.59
CA HIS A 62 3.33 3.57 8.20
C HIS A 62 4.10 2.42 8.87
N MET A 63 5.44 2.49 8.92
CA MET A 63 6.23 1.43 9.54
C MET A 63 5.99 1.30 11.03
N LYS A 64 5.63 2.38 11.74
CA LYS A 64 5.32 2.32 13.18
C LYS A 64 4.01 1.58 13.39
N PHE A 65 2.99 1.92 12.61
CA PHE A 65 1.68 1.26 12.69
C PHE A 65 1.77 -0.23 12.34
N ILE A 66 2.50 -0.58 11.28
CA ILE A 66 2.66 -1.98 10.85
C ILE A 66 3.48 -2.79 11.85
N GLN A 67 4.59 -2.25 12.39
CA GLN A 67 5.38 -2.97 13.39
C GLN A 67 4.59 -3.25 14.67
N HIS A 68 3.89 -2.23 15.18
CA HIS A 68 3.06 -2.40 16.37
C HIS A 68 1.99 -3.47 16.15
N GLN A 69 1.24 -3.36 15.05
CA GLN A 69 0.18 -4.32 14.74
C GLN A 69 0.72 -5.73 14.45
N ARG A 70 1.91 -5.86 13.86
CA ARG A 70 2.59 -7.15 13.68
C ARG A 70 2.85 -7.81 15.02
N ASP A 71 3.47 -7.08 15.95
CA ASP A 71 3.84 -7.62 17.26
C ASP A 71 2.58 -7.98 18.08
N GLU A 72 1.53 -7.16 18.01
CA GLU A 72 0.22 -7.50 18.61
C GLU A 72 -0.40 -8.75 18.00
N THR A 73 -0.32 -8.90 16.69
CA THR A 73 -0.86 -10.08 15.99
C THR A 73 -0.09 -11.33 16.35
N MET A 74 1.25 -11.27 16.30
CA MET A 74 2.12 -12.45 16.43
C MET A 74 2.31 -12.87 17.88
N HIS A 75 2.49 -11.91 18.80
CA HIS A 75 2.79 -12.22 20.20
C HIS A 75 1.55 -12.22 21.11
N LYS A 76 0.51 -11.47 20.75
CA LYS A 76 -0.71 -11.34 21.57
C LYS A 76 -1.96 -11.92 20.91
N GLY A 77 -1.90 -12.33 19.64
CA GLY A 77 -3.04 -12.87 18.89
C GLY A 77 -4.10 -11.83 18.52
N ILE A 78 -3.82 -10.54 18.68
CA ILE A 78 -4.78 -9.44 18.45
C ILE A 78 -4.77 -9.07 16.96
N ARG A 79 -5.90 -9.28 16.27
CA ARG A 79 -6.05 -9.06 14.82
C ARG A 79 -6.98 -7.90 14.45
N THR A 80 -7.15 -6.94 15.36
CA THR A 80 -8.02 -5.77 15.17
C THR A 80 -7.62 -4.90 13.99
N SER A 81 -8.59 -4.12 13.48
CA SER A 81 -8.72 -3.88 12.04
C SER A 81 -7.93 -2.72 11.46
N LYS A 82 -7.85 -1.55 12.13
CA LYS A 82 -7.48 -0.28 11.47
C LYS A 82 -6.14 -0.35 10.73
N HIS A 83 -5.08 -0.79 11.41
CA HIS A 83 -3.73 -0.90 10.84
C HIS A 83 -3.29 -2.34 10.55
N SER A 84 -4.25 -3.27 10.48
CA SER A 84 -3.95 -4.67 10.16
C SER A 84 -3.41 -4.82 8.74
N LEU A 85 -2.44 -5.71 8.56
CA LEU A 85 -1.91 -6.06 7.24
C LEU A 85 -3.03 -6.50 6.28
N LYS A 86 -4.03 -7.24 6.79
CA LYS A 86 -5.22 -7.65 6.02
C LYS A 86 -5.98 -6.45 5.47
N ASN A 87 -6.29 -5.46 6.31
CA ASN A 87 -7.00 -4.25 5.90
C ASN A 87 -6.20 -3.44 4.87
N CYS A 88 -4.88 -3.38 5.00
CA CYS A 88 -4.02 -2.73 4.00
C CYS A 88 -4.11 -3.43 2.64
N VAL A 89 -3.97 -4.76 2.61
CA VAL A 89 -4.00 -5.56 1.38
C VAL A 89 -5.37 -5.52 0.70
N GLU A 90 -6.46 -5.49 1.44
CA GLU A 90 -7.83 -5.42 0.89
C GLU A 90 -8.04 -4.24 -0.07
N CYS A 91 -7.37 -3.11 0.15
CA CYS A 91 -7.47 -1.92 -0.69
C CYS A 91 -6.25 -1.69 -1.60
N HIS A 92 -5.05 -2.12 -1.19
CA HIS A 92 -3.82 -1.85 -1.93
C HIS A 92 -3.38 -2.98 -2.86
N ALA A 93 -4.01 -4.15 -2.77
CA ALA A 93 -3.77 -5.20 -3.74
C ALA A 93 -4.23 -4.75 -5.14
N ASP A 94 -3.44 -5.10 -6.14
CA ASP A 94 -3.86 -4.95 -7.52
C ASP A 94 -5.13 -5.80 -7.76
N PRO A 95 -6.20 -5.23 -8.34
CA PRO A 95 -7.48 -5.91 -8.47
C PRO A 95 -7.45 -7.12 -9.43
N LYS A 96 -6.44 -7.21 -10.30
CA LYS A 96 -6.29 -8.33 -11.25
C LYS A 96 -5.53 -9.49 -10.61
N THR A 97 -4.50 -9.19 -9.83
CA THR A 97 -3.60 -10.20 -9.24
C THR A 97 -3.94 -10.54 -7.79
N GLY A 98 -4.69 -9.67 -7.10
CA GLY A 98 -4.93 -9.77 -5.66
C GLY A 98 -3.67 -9.57 -4.81
N SER A 99 -2.58 -9.06 -5.40
CA SER A 99 -1.28 -8.94 -4.75
C SER A 99 -0.85 -7.49 -4.54
N VAL A 100 -0.18 -7.24 -3.42
CA VAL A 100 0.54 -5.98 -3.15
C VAL A 100 2.01 -6.03 -3.59
N LEU A 101 2.42 -7.18 -4.13
CA LEU A 101 3.74 -7.48 -4.65
C LEU A 101 3.68 -7.56 -6.17
N GLY A 102 4.86 -7.55 -6.80
CA GLY A 102 4.97 -7.63 -8.25
C GLY A 102 5.41 -6.32 -8.86
N LYS A 103 5.56 -6.35 -10.19
CA LYS A 103 5.74 -5.13 -10.96
C LYS A 103 4.56 -4.20 -10.68
N ASP A 104 4.87 -2.98 -10.25
CA ASP A 104 3.90 -1.94 -9.90
C ASP A 104 3.03 -2.25 -8.66
N GLY A 105 3.37 -3.29 -7.89
CA GLY A 105 2.70 -3.62 -6.62
C GLY A 105 2.95 -2.53 -5.57
N PHE A 106 1.92 -2.20 -4.78
CA PHE A 106 1.96 -1.11 -3.81
C PHE A 106 3.14 -1.20 -2.82
N CYS A 107 3.28 -2.36 -2.15
CA CYS A 107 4.32 -2.55 -1.15
C CYS A 107 5.70 -2.55 -1.80
N ALA A 108 5.87 -3.26 -2.91
CA ALA A 108 7.15 -3.35 -3.62
C ALA A 108 7.63 -1.98 -4.09
N THR A 109 6.75 -1.17 -4.69
CA THR A 109 7.08 0.14 -5.24
C THR A 109 7.52 1.12 -4.15
N CYS A 110 6.82 1.17 -3.01
CA CYS A 110 7.19 2.05 -1.91
C CYS A 110 8.50 1.64 -1.24
N HIS A 111 8.73 0.33 -1.06
CA HIS A 111 9.95 -0.19 -0.46
C HIS A 111 11.16 0.00 -1.39
N GLN A 112 10.97 -0.14 -2.70
CA GLN A 112 11.98 0.23 -3.70
C GLN A 112 12.29 1.72 -3.66
N TYR A 113 11.27 2.57 -3.64
CA TYR A 113 11.44 4.03 -3.55
C TYR A 113 12.19 4.47 -2.28
N ALA A 114 11.87 3.87 -1.14
CA ALA A 114 12.51 4.18 0.13
C ALA A 114 13.85 3.45 0.33
N ALA A 115 14.26 2.59 -0.62
CA ALA A 115 15.44 1.73 -0.53
C ALA A 115 15.48 0.89 0.76
N VAL A 116 14.34 0.33 1.16
CA VAL A 116 14.19 -0.51 2.36
C VAL A 116 13.83 -1.94 2.00
N THR A 117 14.49 -2.90 2.64
CA THR A 117 14.22 -4.33 2.52
C THR A 117 13.50 -4.84 3.78
N ILE A 118 12.48 -5.69 3.59
CA ILE A 118 11.74 -6.34 4.68
C ILE A 118 11.87 -7.85 4.58
N ASP A 119 11.93 -8.51 5.73
CA ASP A 119 12.05 -9.97 5.88
C ASP A 119 10.86 -10.74 5.30
N CYS A 120 9.65 -10.18 5.38
CA CYS A 120 8.43 -10.80 4.90
C CYS A 120 8.52 -11.16 3.40
N PHE A 121 9.22 -10.35 2.60
CA PHE A 121 9.38 -10.55 1.16
C PHE A 121 10.50 -11.53 0.80
N SER A 122 11.28 -12.05 1.75
CA SER A 122 12.22 -13.13 1.44
C SER A 122 11.49 -14.46 1.15
N CYS A 123 10.27 -14.60 1.66
CA CYS A 123 9.42 -15.77 1.46
C CYS A 123 8.12 -15.46 0.71
N HIS A 124 7.56 -14.25 0.87
CA HIS A 124 6.42 -13.77 0.10
C HIS A 124 6.92 -12.86 -1.02
N THR A 125 7.51 -13.47 -2.05
CA THR A 125 8.00 -12.80 -3.25
C THR A 125 6.93 -12.77 -4.35
N ASP A 126 7.08 -11.85 -5.29
CA ASP A 126 6.30 -11.84 -6.54
C ASP A 126 6.81 -12.84 -7.58
N LYS A 127 8.03 -13.34 -7.39
CA LYS A 127 8.67 -14.35 -8.21
C LYS A 127 8.66 -15.66 -7.46
N THR A 128 8.20 -16.74 -8.09
CA THR A 128 8.44 -18.09 -7.54
C THR A 128 9.95 -18.23 -7.36
N GLU A 129 10.43 -18.34 -6.12
CA GLU A 129 11.81 -18.68 -5.82
C GLU A 129 12.14 -19.94 -6.64
N LYS A 130 13.04 -19.83 -7.63
CA LYS A 130 13.65 -21.02 -8.22
C LYS A 130 14.48 -21.62 -7.10
N ARG A 131 13.86 -22.52 -6.32
CA ARG A 131 14.58 -23.48 -5.51
C ARG A 131 15.53 -24.18 -6.47
N VAL A 132 16.81 -23.83 -6.45
CA VAL A 132 17.83 -24.81 -6.80
C VAL A 132 17.74 -25.81 -5.66
N SER A 133 16.87 -26.79 -5.85
CA SER A 133 16.66 -27.84 -4.88
C SER A 133 17.97 -28.60 -4.77
N ALA A 134 18.61 -28.54 -3.60
CA ALA A 134 19.80 -29.33 -3.26
C ALA A 134 19.46 -30.83 -3.10
N ASN A 135 18.52 -31.33 -3.90
CA ASN A 135 18.08 -32.71 -3.89
C ASN A 135 17.68 -33.19 -5.30
N GLU A 136 18.49 -32.82 -6.30
CA GLU A 136 18.41 -33.42 -7.63
C GLU A 136 19.65 -34.30 -7.86
N PRO A 137 19.51 -35.65 -7.89
CA PRO A 137 20.64 -36.58 -7.97
C PRO A 137 21.47 -36.44 -9.25
N ALA A 138 20.92 -35.76 -10.27
CA ALA A 138 21.60 -35.48 -11.53
C ALA A 138 22.79 -34.49 -11.39
N SER A 139 22.82 -33.68 -10.33
CA SER A 139 23.88 -32.67 -10.14
C SER A 139 25.19 -33.30 -9.65
N LEU A 140 25.10 -34.34 -8.82
CA LEU A 140 26.25 -35.03 -8.24
C LEU A 140 26.94 -35.92 -9.28
N GLU A 141 26.17 -36.65 -10.08
CA GLU A 141 26.67 -37.42 -11.22
C GLU A 141 27.40 -36.54 -12.25
N ARG A 142 26.89 -35.31 -12.48
CA ARG A 142 27.50 -34.36 -13.42
C ARG A 142 28.77 -33.72 -12.87
N LEU A 143 28.84 -33.45 -11.57
CA LEU A 143 30.05 -32.99 -10.88
C LEU A 143 31.14 -34.06 -10.81
N VAL A 144 30.76 -35.33 -10.61
CA VAL A 144 31.69 -36.48 -10.61
C VAL A 144 32.23 -36.74 -12.02
N ARG A 145 31.41 -36.60 -13.07
CA ARG A 145 31.87 -36.72 -14.47
C ARG A 145 32.81 -35.59 -14.91
N LEU A 146 32.67 -34.39 -14.34
CA LEU A 146 33.57 -33.27 -14.64
C LEU A 146 34.92 -33.36 -13.90
N SER A 147 35.00 -34.17 -12.83
CA SER A 147 36.21 -34.34 -12.02
C SER A 147 36.97 -35.64 -12.30
N ALA A 148 36.43 -36.52 -13.15
CA ALA A 148 37.14 -37.71 -13.63
C ALA A 148 38.25 -37.30 -14.62
N PRO A 149 39.53 -37.67 -14.38
CA PRO A 149 40.59 -37.42 -15.34
C PRO A 149 40.35 -38.23 -16.61
N ALA A 150 40.53 -37.60 -17.78
CA ALA A 150 40.35 -38.23 -19.08
C ALA A 150 41.25 -39.47 -19.21
N ALA A 151 40.65 -40.66 -19.07
CA ALA A 151 41.36 -41.91 -19.26
C ALA A 151 41.53 -42.18 -20.76
N GLY A 152 42.77 -42.02 -21.23
CA GLY A 152 43.30 -42.81 -22.33
C GLY A 152 43.17 -42.20 -23.73
N ALA A 153 44.04 -41.24 -24.05
CA ALA A 153 44.60 -41.17 -25.40
C ALA A 153 45.65 -42.31 -25.52
N LYS A 154 45.35 -43.33 -26.32
CA LYS A 154 46.37 -44.27 -26.81
C LYS A 154 47.19 -43.59 -27.92
N PRO A 155 48.48 -43.96 -28.09
CA PRO A 155 49.39 -43.31 -29.03
C PRO A 155 48.95 -43.47 -30.49
#